data_AF-A0A1H9J1F4-F1
#
_entry.id   AF-A0A1H9J1F4-F1
#
_cell.length_a   1.000
_cell.length_b   1.000
_cell.length_c   1.000
_cell.angle_alpha   90.00
_cell.angle_beta   90.00
_cell.angle_gamma   90.00
#
_symmetry.space_group_name_H-M   'P 1'
#
loop_
_entity.id
_entity.type
_entity.pdbx_description
1 polymer ?
#
loop_
_entity_poly.entity_id
_entity_poly.type
_entity_poly.pdbx_seq_one_letter_code
_entity_poly.pdbx_strand_id
1 'polypeptide(L)'
;METKSNNLNTFRILYLIKGILTFCFSLFFFIYACIGFFVNRAIEHSEQPQELPFNFGWLFVIIGGVGIIACIVLGILNLLASKYIKETKYYNFIYAIAVINCLTGILGILLGVFTLIELTKEDVKGLFNK
;
A
#
# COMPACT_ATOMS: atom_id res chain seq x y z
N MET A 1 -15.96 7.71 -35.35
CA MET A 1 -15.61 6.87 -34.19
C MET A 1 -15.30 7.82 -33.06
N GLU A 2 -16.25 8.01 -32.14
CA GLU A 2 -15.95 8.78 -30.93
C GLU A 2 -14.90 8.01 -30.14
N THR A 3 -13.68 8.55 -30.07
CA THR A 3 -12.69 8.10 -29.11
C THR A 3 -13.22 8.43 -27.72
N LYS A 4 -14.00 7.50 -27.15
CA LYS A 4 -14.43 7.57 -25.76
C LYS A 4 -13.16 7.66 -24.91
N SER A 5 -12.91 8.84 -24.35
CA SER A 5 -11.77 9.13 -23.49
C SER A 5 -11.85 8.22 -22.27
N ASN A 6 -11.00 7.18 -22.22
CA ASN A 6 -10.83 6.36 -21.03
C ASN A 6 -9.71 6.95 -20.16
N ASN A 7 -9.89 6.90 -18.84
CA ASN A 7 -8.93 7.48 -17.90
C ASN A 7 -7.91 6.46 -17.40
N LEU A 8 -7.76 5.32 -18.09
CA LEU A 8 -6.88 4.22 -17.68
C LEU A 8 -5.43 4.68 -17.52
N ASN A 9 -4.97 5.59 -18.38
CA ASN A 9 -3.62 6.14 -18.28
C ASN A 9 -3.44 6.99 -17.00
N THR A 10 -4.48 7.72 -16.59
CA THR A 10 -4.49 8.47 -15.31
C THR A 10 -4.43 7.50 -14.14
N PHE A 11 -5.28 6.47 -14.12
CA PHE A 11 -5.24 5.44 -13.06
C PHE A 11 -3.89 4.75 -12.99
N ARG A 12 -3.30 4.36 -14.13
CA ARG A 12 -1.94 3.80 -14.19
C ARG A 12 -0.93 4.67 -13.45
N ILE A 13 -0.91 5.98 -13.71
CA ILE A 13 0.00 6.93 -13.07
C ILE A 13 -0.30 7.02 -11.58
N LEU A 14 -1.57 7.10 -11.19
CA LEU A 14 -1.97 7.18 -9.77
C LEU A 14 -1.55 5.93 -8.98
N TYR A 15 -1.70 4.73 -9.53
CA TYR A 15 -1.22 3.50 -8.91
C TYR A 15 0.31 3.46 -8.79
N LEU A 16 1.02 3.96 -9.79
CA LEU A 16 2.48 4.05 -9.77
C LEU A 16 2.94 5.02 -8.67
N ILE A 17 2.37 6.23 -8.63
CA ILE A 17 2.67 7.23 -7.61
C ILE A 17 2.33 6.69 -6.21
N LYS A 18 1.15 6.07 -6.05
CA LYS A 18 0.74 5.47 -4.76
C LYS A 18 1.68 4.36 -4.32
N GLY A 19 2.11 3.49 -5.24
CA GLY A 19 3.09 2.43 -4.94
C GLY A 19 4.41 2.99 -4.44
N ILE A 20 4.98 3.99 -5.14
CA ILE A 20 6.22 4.67 -4.74
C ILE A 20 6.04 5.38 -3.40
N LEU A 21 4.93 6.10 -3.21
CA LEU A 21 4.64 6.78 -1.96
C LEU A 21 4.51 5.79 -0.80
N THR A 22 3.94 4.61 -1.03
CA THR A 22 3.84 3.54 -0.02
C THR A 22 5.22 3.00 0.35
N PHE A 23 6.15 2.85 -0.60
CA PHE A 23 7.54 2.51 -0.29
C PHE A 23 8.24 3.60 0.50
N CYS A 24 8.03 4.88 0.15
CA CYS A 24 8.55 6.00 0.93
C CYS A 24 7.98 5.98 2.36
N PHE A 25 6.68 5.68 2.51
CA PHE A 25 6.03 5.54 3.81
C PHE A 25 6.61 4.40 4.66
N SER A 26 7.08 3.32 4.01
CA SER A 26 7.78 2.21 4.69
C SER A 26 9.03 2.67 5.45
N LEU A 27 9.68 3.77 5.03
CA LEU A 27 10.86 4.32 5.72
C LEU A 27 10.49 4.82 7.12
N PHE A 28 9.28 5.35 7.32
CA PHE A 28 8.83 5.75 8.66
C PHE A 28 8.71 4.54 9.59
N PHE A 29 8.13 3.43 9.12
CA PHE A 29 8.08 2.20 9.90
C PHE A 29 9.47 1.60 10.20
N PHE A 30 10.42 1.78 9.28
CA PHE A 30 11.81 1.44 9.53
C PHE A 30 12.42 2.26 10.68
N ILE A 31 12.14 3.56 10.74
CA ILE A 31 12.55 4.41 11.88
C ILE A 31 11.92 3.91 13.18
N TYR A 32 10.63 3.57 13.19
CA TYR A 32 9.97 3.00 14.39
C TYR A 32 10.63 1.69 14.85
N ALA A 33 10.99 0.81 13.92
CA ALA A 33 11.70 -0.42 14.24
C ALA A 33 13.08 -0.15 14.85
N CYS A 34 13.83 0.81 14.28
CA CYS A 34 15.12 1.25 14.83
C CYS A 34 14.97 1.83 16.25
N ILE A 35 14.00 2.71 16.47
CA ILE A 35 13.72 3.28 17.80
C ILE A 35 13.41 2.17 18.79
N GLY A 36 12.53 1.23 18.43
CA GLY A 36 12.20 0.09 19.30
C GLY A 36 13.40 -0.80 19.62
N PHE A 37 14.32 -0.97 18.67
CA PHE A 37 15.56 -1.71 18.88
C PHE A 37 16.49 -0.98 19.85
N PHE A 38 16.71 0.33 19.67
CA PHE A 38 17.54 1.13 20.58
C PHE A 38 16.94 1.20 21.99
N VAL A 39 15.62 1.33 22.12
CA VAL A 39 14.93 1.33 23.42
C VAL A 39 15.10 -0.01 24.13
N ASN A 40 14.98 -1.15 23.44
CA ASN A 40 15.28 -2.45 24.03
C ASN A 40 16.71 -2.52 24.58
N ARG A 41 17.70 -2.10 23.79
CA ARG A 41 19.11 -2.12 24.20
C ARG A 41 19.37 -1.21 25.40
N ALA A 42 18.70 -0.06 25.48
CA ALA A 42 18.81 0.85 26.61
C ALA A 42 18.23 0.26 27.90
N ILE A 43 17.08 -0.43 27.82
CA ILE A 43 16.45 -1.11 28.96
C ILE A 43 17.31 -2.29 29.44
N GLU A 44 17.87 -3.09 28.51
CA GLU A 44 18.76 -4.21 28.86
C GLU A 44 20.02 -3.76 29.61
N HIS A 45 20.49 -2.52 29.38
CA HIS A 45 21.68 -1.96 30.01
C HIS A 45 21.36 -1.16 31.29
N SER A 46 20.09 -0.93 31.60
CA SER A 46 19.69 -0.25 32.84
C SER A 46 19.69 -1.22 34.01
N GLU A 47 20.44 -0.90 35.08
CA GLU A 47 20.53 -1.72 36.30
C GLU A 47 19.28 -1.63 37.20
N GLN A 48 18.32 -0.76 36.87
CA GLN A 48 17.07 -0.65 37.60
C GLN A 48 16.08 -1.73 37.12
N PRO A 49 15.46 -2.50 38.05
CA PRO A 49 14.34 -3.38 37.69
C PRO A 49 13.17 -2.50 37.31
N GLN A 50 13.07 -2.17 36.02
CA GLN A 50 11.97 -1.41 35.48
C GLN A 50 10.82 -2.39 35.25
N GLU A 51 10.03 -2.62 36.30
CA GLU A 51 8.75 -3.34 36.24
C GLU A 51 7.73 -2.50 35.46
N LEU A 52 8.00 -2.25 34.18
CA LEU A 52 6.99 -1.79 33.26
C LEU A 52 6.17 -3.01 32.84
N PRO A 53 4.84 -3.01 33.04
CA PRO A 53 3.99 -4.15 32.67
C PRO A 53 4.00 -4.45 31.15
N PHE A 54 4.54 -3.53 30.34
CA PHE A 54 4.72 -3.67 28.90
C PHE A 54 6.11 -3.20 28.46
N ASN A 55 6.81 -4.05 27.69
CA ASN A 55 8.07 -3.66 27.03
C ASN A 55 7.75 -2.88 25.75
N PHE A 56 7.80 -1.54 25.84
CA PHE A 56 7.55 -0.64 24.72
C PHE A 56 8.53 -0.85 23.55
N GLY A 57 9.77 -1.25 23.81
CA GLY A 57 10.76 -1.52 22.77
C GLY A 57 10.28 -2.61 21.81
N TRP A 58 9.87 -3.77 22.34
CA TRP A 58 9.35 -4.87 21.53
C TRP A 58 8.09 -4.50 20.76
N LEU A 59 7.20 -3.71 21.37
CA LEU A 59 5.99 -3.21 20.71
C LEU A 59 6.34 -2.38 19.47
N PHE A 60 7.28 -1.44 19.57
CA PHE A 60 7.73 -0.65 18.43
C PHE A 60 8.45 -1.48 17.35
N VAL A 61 9.25 -2.48 17.74
CA VAL A 61 9.90 -3.40 16.80
C VAL A 61 8.87 -4.21 16.02
N ILE A 62 7.86 -4.78 16.70
CA ILE A 62 6.82 -5.59 16.05
C ILE A 62 5.97 -4.73 15.11
N ILE A 63 5.51 -3.56 15.57
CA ILE A 63 4.71 -2.64 14.76
C ILE A 63 5.51 -2.14 13.55
N GLY A 64 6.78 -1.77 13.75
CA GLY A 64 7.67 -1.35 12.67
C GLY A 64 7.89 -2.47 11.67
N GLY A 65 8.20 -3.69 12.14
CA GLY A 65 8.42 -4.85 11.28
C GLY A 65 7.19 -5.23 10.44
N VAL A 66 6.02 -5.35 11.08
CA VAL A 66 4.76 -5.64 10.39
C VAL A 66 4.40 -4.51 9.41
N GLY A 67 4.59 -3.25 9.81
CA GLY A 67 4.32 -2.09 8.97
C GLY A 67 5.19 -2.05 7.71
N ILE A 68 6.49 -2.36 7.82
CA ILE A 68 7.39 -2.45 6.67
C ILE A 68 6.93 -3.53 5.70
N ILE A 69 6.66 -4.75 6.19
CA ILE A 69 6.24 -5.87 5.34
C ILE A 69 4.93 -5.53 4.63
N ALA A 70 3.95 -4.99 5.36
CA ALA A 70 2.67 -4.56 4.80
C ALA A 70 2.85 -3.47 3.72
N CYS A 71 3.67 -2.45 3.98
CA CYS A 71 3.93 -1.38 3.02
C CYS A 71 4.63 -1.90 1.76
N ILE A 72 5.63 -2.79 1.91
CA ILE A 72 6.33 -3.39 0.77
C ILE A 72 5.37 -4.20 -0.08
N VAL A 73 4.59 -5.09 0.52
CA VAL A 73 3.61 -5.92 -0.19
C VAL A 73 2.60 -5.04 -0.93
N LEU A 74 1.99 -4.07 -0.25
CA LEU A 74 1.04 -3.14 -0.85
C LEU A 74 1.68 -2.28 -1.94
N GLY A 75 2.94 -1.86 -1.78
CA GLY A 75 3.70 -1.13 -2.79
C GLY A 75 3.89 -1.95 -4.07
N ILE A 76 4.31 -3.21 -3.93
CA ILE A 76 4.47 -4.14 -5.07
C ILE A 76 3.13 -4.40 -5.77
N LEU A 77 2.07 -4.68 -5.02
CA LEU A 77 0.74 -4.89 -5.59
C LEU A 77 0.25 -3.68 -6.38
N ASN A 78 0.51 -2.46 -5.89
CA ASN A 78 0.17 -1.23 -6.60
C ASN A 78 0.97 -1.04 -7.89
N LEU A 79 2.26 -1.36 -7.90
CA LEU A 79 3.07 -1.33 -9.11
C LEU A 79 2.61 -2.36 -10.15
N LEU A 80 2.26 -3.58 -9.70
CA LEU A 80 1.70 -4.61 -10.57
C LEU A 80 0.35 -4.19 -11.14
N ALA A 81 -0.53 -3.60 -10.33
CA ALA A 81 -1.80 -3.06 -10.82
C ALA A 81 -1.57 -1.96 -11.86
N SER A 82 -0.62 -1.05 -11.65
CA SER A 82 -0.23 -0.04 -12.67
C SER A 82 0.20 -0.70 -13.99
N LYS A 83 1.05 -1.74 -13.92
CA LYS A 83 1.50 -2.48 -15.10
C LYS A 83 0.34 -3.17 -15.82
N TYR A 84 -0.55 -3.85 -15.11
CA TYR A 84 -1.67 -4.56 -15.70
C TYR A 84 -2.78 -3.63 -16.25
N ILE A 85 -2.96 -2.45 -15.66
CA ILE A 85 -3.80 -1.39 -16.25
C ILE A 85 -3.22 -0.94 -17.59
N LYS A 86 -1.89 -0.77 -17.69
CA LYS A 86 -1.22 -0.40 -18.96
C LYS A 86 -1.38 -1.47 -20.03
N GLU A 87 -1.25 -2.74 -19.64
CA GLU A 87 -1.35 -3.88 -20.55
C GLU A 87 -2.80 -4.30 -20.84
N THR A 88 -3.78 -3.65 -20.20
CA THR A 88 -5.21 -4.01 -20.24
C THR A 88 -5.44 -5.51 -20.03
N LYS A 89 -4.75 -6.09 -19.04
CA LYS A 89 -4.80 -7.52 -18.69
C LYS A 89 -5.21 -7.74 -17.24
N TYR A 90 -5.66 -8.95 -16.93
CA TYR A 90 -5.97 -9.40 -15.56
C TYR A 90 -7.00 -8.52 -14.81
N TYR A 91 -8.16 -8.30 -15.41
CA TYR A 91 -9.26 -7.49 -14.83
C TYR A 91 -9.54 -7.79 -13.34
N ASN A 92 -9.68 -9.08 -12.99
CA ASN A 92 -10.00 -9.50 -11.63
C ASN A 92 -8.90 -9.11 -10.62
N PHE A 93 -7.63 -9.12 -11.05
CA PHE A 93 -6.53 -8.70 -10.20
C PHE A 93 -6.62 -7.19 -9.93
N ILE A 94 -6.78 -6.37 -10.97
CA ILE A 94 -6.87 -4.92 -10.82
C ILE A 94 -8.08 -4.55 -9.94
N TYR A 95 -9.21 -5.22 -10.15
CA TYR A 95 -10.41 -5.06 -9.33
C TYR A 95 -10.13 -5.38 -7.85
N ALA A 96 -9.49 -6.52 -7.56
CA ALA A 96 -9.14 -6.89 -6.19
C ALA A 96 -8.17 -5.90 -5.54
N ILE A 97 -7.14 -5.42 -6.27
CA ILE A 97 -6.22 -4.41 -5.74
C ILE A 97 -6.93 -3.08 -5.49
N ALA A 98 -7.89 -2.69 -6.33
CA ALA A 98 -8.69 -1.49 -6.10
C ALA A 98 -9.49 -1.58 -4.77
N VAL A 99 -10.08 -2.74 -4.48
CA VAL A 99 -10.77 -2.99 -3.20
C VAL A 99 -9.78 -2.95 -2.03
N ILE A 100 -8.62 -3.62 -2.14
CA ILE A 100 -7.59 -3.59 -1.09
C ILE A 100 -7.12 -2.16 -0.83
N ASN A 101 -6.95 -1.36 -1.88
CA ASN A 101 -6.55 0.03 -1.73
C ASN A 101 -7.56 0.87 -0.95
N CYS A 102 -8.85 0.57 -1.03
CA CYS A 102 -9.87 1.23 -0.20
C CYS A 102 -9.65 1.05 1.31
N LEU A 103 -8.84 0.07 1.74
CA LEU A 103 -8.52 -0.15 3.15
C LEU A 103 -7.28 0.63 3.61
N THR A 104 -6.55 1.26 2.68
CA THR A 104 -5.22 1.86 2.94
C THR A 104 -5.26 3.36 3.28
N GLY A 105 -6.41 3.87 3.72
CA GLY A 105 -6.64 5.28 4.08
C GLY A 105 -7.26 6.13 2.97
N ILE A 106 -7.38 7.44 3.19
CA ILE A 106 -8.16 8.37 2.36
C ILE A 106 -7.71 8.35 0.88
N LEU A 107 -6.40 8.45 0.63
CA LEU A 107 -5.85 8.39 -0.72
C LEU A 107 -6.14 7.05 -1.41
N GLY A 108 -6.11 5.96 -0.65
CA GLY A 108 -6.43 4.63 -1.14
C GLY A 108 -7.91 4.45 -1.45
N ILE A 109 -8.80 5.00 -0.64
CA ILE A 109 -10.26 5.02 -0.87
C ILE A 109 -10.58 5.78 -2.15
N LEU A 110 -10.09 7.02 -2.30
CA LEU A 110 -10.30 7.82 -3.50
C LEU A 110 -9.82 7.08 -4.76
N LEU A 111 -8.59 6.57 -4.73
CA LEU A 111 -8.04 5.83 -5.87
C LEU A 111 -8.85 4.56 -6.15
N GLY A 112 -9.12 3.75 -5.14
CA GLY A 112 -9.82 2.47 -5.27
C GLY A 112 -11.23 2.65 -5.81
N VAL A 113 -12.01 3.56 -5.23
CA VAL A 113 -13.40 3.84 -5.67
C VAL A 113 -13.43 4.34 -7.11
N PHE A 114 -12.60 5.32 -7.48
CA PHE A 114 -12.58 5.81 -8.86
C PHE A 114 -12.12 4.74 -9.85
N THR A 115 -11.18 3.88 -9.44
CA THR A 115 -10.74 2.75 -10.26
C THR A 115 -11.86 1.74 -10.47
N LEU A 116 -12.63 1.42 -9.44
CA LEU A 116 -13.78 0.51 -9.53
C LEU A 116 -14.88 1.06 -10.43
N ILE A 117 -15.19 2.36 -10.32
CA ILE A 117 -16.16 3.04 -11.18
C ILE A 117 -15.71 2.96 -12.65
N GLU A 118 -14.44 3.25 -12.94
CA GLU A 118 -13.92 3.18 -14.31
C GLU A 118 -13.91 1.75 -14.86
N LEU A 119 -13.47 0.76 -14.07
CA LEU A 119 -13.45 -0.66 -14.44
C LEU A 119 -14.84 -1.25 -14.66
N THR A 120 -15.90 -0.65 -14.11
CA THR A 120 -17.25 -1.18 -14.26
C THR A 120 -17.91 -0.74 -15.57
N LYS A 121 -17.38 0.30 -16.23
CA LYS A 121 -17.87 0.78 -17.54
C LYS A 121 -17.71 -0.29 -18.62
N GLU A 122 -18.74 -0.49 -19.43
CA GLU A 122 -18.75 -1.50 -20.51
C GLU A 122 -17.64 -1.27 -21.53
N ASP A 123 -17.35 0.00 -21.87
CA ASP A 123 -16.28 0.33 -22.81
C ASP A 123 -14.91 -0.11 -22.29
N VAL A 124 -14.71 -0.04 -20.97
CA VAL A 124 -13.45 -0.42 -20.33
C VAL A 124 -13.39 -1.93 -20.18
N LYS A 125 -14.48 -2.59 -19.77
CA LYS A 125 -14.56 -4.06 -19.70
C LYS A 125 -14.25 -4.71 -21.05
N GLY A 126 -14.77 -4.15 -22.15
CA GLY A 126 -14.46 -4.59 -23.51
C GLY A 126 -12.96 -4.57 -23.83
N LEU A 127 -12.19 -3.62 -23.30
CA LEU A 127 -10.72 -3.58 -23.46
C LEU A 127 -10.00 -4.72 -22.74
N PHE A 128 -10.60 -5.25 -21.68
CA PHE A 128 -10.11 -6.42 -20.95
C PHE A 128 -10.68 -7.75 -21.48
N ASN A 129 -11.40 -7.71 -22.60
CA ASN A 129 -12.12 -8.85 -23.18
C ASN A 129 -13.12 -9.48 -22.18
N LYS A 130 -13.86 -8.62 -21.47
CA LYS A 130 -14.83 -8.95 -20.43
C LYS A 130 -16.14 -8.17 -20.58
#